data_AF-A0A6A6R0X9-F1
#
_entry.id   AF-A0A6A6R0X9-F1
#
_cell.length_a   1.000
_cell.length_b   1.000
_cell.length_c   1.000
_cell.angle_alpha   90.00
_cell.angle_beta   90.00
_cell.angle_gamma   90.00
#
_symmetry.space_group_name_H-M   'P 1'
#
loop_
_entity.id
_entity.type
_entity.pdbx_description
1 polymer ?
#
loop_
_entity_poly.entity_id
_entity_poly.type
_entity_poly.pdbx_seq_one_letter_code
_entity_poly.pdbx_strand_id
1 'polypeptide(L)'
;MTAVGNYHRYQGAARDIPGPAPAPHIKDRRLVLLDGLVPGLFADGSAVLDVGCNAGAVTVQVAHYYDIGSATGVDVDPHLIKKAKSHFTLQSSRIRPATDDRPRELNYYPIAAVADLGLLERFLFGDEEEESSDKHEESSDDDEDSGDEHEDSGDKHEHSHDETKDSDDGASSKNPKWTSDLQTVQFIREDWAISKNPETSGPYDVILALSVVKWIHLKHLDAGLEAFFCKCASSLKEGGYFVIEVQSWSSYLTAITPGKTPHFEDALLQLKHRPETSFTELLEQSRLIHVATSEELPRRISVYRKA
;
A
#
# COMPACT_ATOMS: atom_id res chain seq x y z
N MET A 1 -3.83 -1.03 20.94
CA MET A 1 -3.64 0.44 21.04
C MET A 1 -3.02 0.92 19.73
N THR A 2 -3.63 1.87 19.01
CA THR A 2 -3.03 2.49 17.82
C THR A 2 -1.87 3.39 18.26
N ALA A 3 -0.64 2.86 18.26
CA ALA A 3 0.55 3.52 18.79
C ALA A 3 1.04 4.70 17.93
N VAL A 4 0.55 4.81 16.71
CA VAL A 4 0.84 5.84 15.70
C VAL A 4 -0.40 6.00 14.84
N GLY A 5 -0.53 7.08 14.04
CA GLY A 5 -1.72 7.50 13.29
C GLY A 5 -2.31 6.55 12.23
N ASN A 6 -2.25 5.25 12.49
CA ASN A 6 -2.82 4.12 11.78
C ASN A 6 -4.34 4.12 11.94
N TYR A 7 -5.01 5.09 11.33
CA TYR A 7 -6.46 5.04 11.25
C TYR A 7 -6.82 3.85 10.35
N HIS A 8 -7.55 2.84 10.87
CA HIS A 8 -8.07 1.71 10.07
C HIS A 8 -9.01 2.14 8.93
N ARG A 9 -9.35 3.43 8.87
CA ARG A 9 -10.08 4.14 7.81
C ARG A 9 -9.31 5.40 7.38
N TYR A 10 -7.99 5.34 7.27
CA TYR A 10 -7.21 6.46 6.74
C TYR A 10 -7.52 6.63 5.26
N GLN A 11 -8.34 7.62 4.93
CA GLN A 11 -8.70 7.94 3.55
C GLN A 11 -7.75 8.98 2.92
N GLY A 12 -6.55 9.19 3.48
CA GLY A 12 -5.61 10.20 2.97
C GLY A 12 -6.23 11.60 2.89
N ALA A 13 -5.89 12.33 1.82
CA ALA A 13 -6.46 13.64 1.48
C ALA A 13 -8.00 13.64 1.32
N ALA A 14 -8.66 12.48 1.23
CA ALA A 14 -10.13 12.42 1.12
C ALA A 14 -10.86 12.73 2.43
N ARG A 15 -10.18 12.81 3.59
CA ARG A 15 -10.78 13.38 4.80
C ARG A 15 -10.97 14.89 4.74
N ASP A 16 -10.14 15.58 3.96
CA ASP A 16 -10.13 17.03 3.86
C ASP A 16 -10.94 17.54 2.64
N ILE A 17 -11.59 16.61 1.91
CA ILE A 17 -12.45 16.91 0.76
C ILE A 17 -13.90 16.58 1.15
N PRO A 18 -14.84 17.55 1.05
CA PRO A 18 -16.26 17.27 1.28
C PRO A 18 -16.80 16.24 0.28
N GLY A 19 -17.38 15.14 0.78
CA GLY A 19 -18.04 14.13 -0.05
C GLY A 19 -17.71 12.68 0.36
N PRO A 20 -18.34 11.68 -0.27
CA PRO A 20 -17.95 10.29 -0.12
C PRO A 20 -16.51 10.09 -0.62
N ALA A 21 -15.79 9.15 -0.03
CA ALA A 21 -14.47 8.78 -0.52
C ALA A 21 -14.54 8.40 -2.00
N PRO A 22 -13.58 8.85 -2.84
CA PRO A 22 -13.58 8.50 -4.25
C PRO A 22 -13.53 6.99 -4.40
N ALA A 23 -14.26 6.48 -5.39
CA ALA A 23 -14.23 5.06 -5.69
C ALA A 23 -12.80 4.62 -6.03
N PRO A 24 -12.40 3.36 -5.74
CA PRO A 24 -11.01 2.91 -5.91
C PRO A 24 -10.44 3.07 -7.33
N HIS A 25 -11.30 3.16 -8.34
CA HIS A 25 -10.94 3.35 -9.75
C HIS A 25 -10.68 4.82 -10.13
N ILE A 26 -11.00 5.77 -9.25
CA ILE A 26 -10.69 7.19 -9.45
C ILE A 26 -9.24 7.40 -9.04
N LYS A 27 -8.44 7.96 -9.95
CA LYS A 27 -7.04 8.28 -9.67
C LYS A 27 -6.95 9.26 -8.49
N ASP A 28 -6.07 8.98 -7.52
CA ASP A 28 -5.85 9.81 -6.34
C ASP A 28 -5.47 11.22 -6.81
N ARG A 29 -6.13 12.23 -6.26
CA ARG A 29 -5.94 13.63 -6.68
C ARG A 29 -4.50 14.10 -6.47
N ARG A 30 -3.76 13.50 -5.53
CA ARG A 30 -2.33 13.78 -5.33
C ARG A 30 -1.51 13.27 -6.51
N LEU A 31 -1.83 12.11 -7.07
CA LEU A 31 -1.16 11.60 -8.27
C LEU A 31 -1.50 12.46 -9.50
N VAL A 32 -2.76 12.86 -9.66
CA VAL A 32 -3.18 13.80 -10.73
C VAL A 32 -2.42 15.13 -10.62
N LEU A 33 -2.30 15.67 -9.41
CA LEU A 33 -1.52 16.88 -9.14
C LEU A 33 -0.05 16.69 -9.52
N LEU A 34 0.56 15.58 -9.10
CA LEU A 34 1.98 15.30 -9.33
C LEU A 34 2.31 15.14 -10.82
N ASP A 35 1.42 14.56 -11.61
CA ASP A 35 1.58 14.46 -13.07
C ASP A 35 1.75 15.85 -13.73
N GLY A 36 0.99 16.83 -13.27
CA GLY A 36 1.08 18.22 -13.75
C GLY A 36 2.23 19.01 -13.13
N LEU A 37 2.53 18.75 -11.85
CA LEU A 37 3.53 19.50 -11.09
C LEU A 37 4.96 19.17 -11.53
N VAL A 38 5.25 17.90 -11.78
CA VAL A 38 6.56 17.42 -12.27
C VAL A 38 6.33 16.38 -13.36
N PRO A 39 6.23 16.78 -14.63
CA PRO A 39 6.06 15.84 -15.74
C PRO A 39 7.19 14.80 -15.78
N GLY A 40 6.81 13.53 -15.89
CA GLY A 40 7.78 12.42 -15.89
C GLY A 40 8.31 12.05 -14.51
N LEU A 41 7.67 12.50 -13.42
CA LEU A 41 8.04 12.10 -12.05
C LEU A 41 8.15 10.58 -11.89
N PHE A 42 7.16 9.85 -12.41
CA PHE A 42 7.12 8.38 -12.41
C PHE A 42 7.49 7.83 -13.81
N ALA A 43 8.73 8.06 -14.23
CA ALA A 43 9.22 7.61 -15.53
C ALA A 43 9.23 6.08 -15.67
N ASP A 44 9.23 5.60 -16.91
CA ASP A 44 9.26 4.17 -17.24
C ASP A 44 10.44 3.46 -16.57
N GLY A 45 10.18 2.31 -15.96
CA GLY A 45 11.18 1.51 -15.23
C GLY A 45 11.62 2.10 -13.89
N SER A 46 11.05 3.21 -13.43
CA SER A 46 11.43 3.81 -12.14
C SER A 46 11.13 2.90 -10.92
N ALA A 47 11.91 3.07 -9.86
CA ALA A 47 11.69 2.43 -8.57
C ALA A 47 11.08 3.44 -7.59
N VAL A 48 9.92 3.10 -7.01
CA VAL A 48 9.16 3.99 -6.13
C VAL A 48 9.03 3.41 -4.72
N LEU A 49 9.35 4.20 -3.71
CA LEU A 49 9.06 3.90 -2.31
C LEU A 49 7.93 4.78 -1.79
N ASP A 50 6.94 4.19 -1.10
CA ASP A 50 5.85 4.90 -0.44
C ASP A 50 5.91 4.68 1.08
N VAL A 51 6.38 5.69 1.81
CA VAL A 51 6.56 5.64 3.27
C VAL A 51 5.26 5.99 3.99
N GLY A 52 4.78 5.08 4.83
CA GLY A 52 3.47 5.20 5.47
C GLY A 52 2.33 4.91 4.50
N CYS A 53 2.49 3.86 3.69
CA CYS A 53 1.58 3.50 2.60
C CYS A 53 0.14 3.16 3.06
N ASN A 54 -0.08 2.97 4.37
CA ASN A 54 -1.36 2.58 4.94
C ASN A 54 -1.89 1.27 4.28
N ALA A 55 -3.14 1.24 3.83
CA ALA A 55 -3.73 0.13 3.07
C ALA A 55 -3.36 0.17 1.56
N GLY A 56 -2.26 0.83 1.19
CA GLY A 56 -1.68 0.81 -0.15
C GLY A 56 -2.46 1.59 -1.22
N ALA A 57 -3.39 2.47 -0.87
CA ALA A 57 -4.25 3.14 -1.86
C ALA A 57 -3.46 3.90 -2.93
N VAL A 58 -2.44 4.66 -2.54
CA VAL A 58 -1.55 5.36 -3.48
C VAL A 58 -0.59 4.39 -4.14
N THR A 59 0.08 3.56 -3.36
CA THR A 59 1.09 2.60 -3.86
C THR A 59 0.53 1.71 -4.97
N VAL A 60 -0.68 1.16 -4.79
CA VAL A 60 -1.37 0.31 -5.78
C VAL A 60 -1.69 1.10 -7.05
N GLN A 61 -2.15 2.34 -6.92
CA GLN A 61 -2.40 3.19 -8.08
C GLN A 61 -1.11 3.58 -8.80
N VAL A 62 -0.05 3.91 -8.07
CA VAL A 62 1.28 4.16 -8.66
C VAL A 62 1.73 2.93 -9.44
N ALA A 63 1.51 1.72 -8.90
CA ALA A 63 1.85 0.51 -9.62
C ALA A 63 1.03 0.35 -10.92
N HIS A 64 -0.26 0.66 -10.88
CA HIS A 64 -1.15 0.35 -11.98
C HIS A 64 -1.24 1.42 -13.08
N TYR A 65 -1.03 2.71 -12.76
CA TYR A 65 -1.15 3.82 -13.70
C TYR A 65 0.13 4.18 -14.44
N TYR A 66 1.28 3.71 -13.97
CA TYR A 66 2.59 4.08 -14.53
C TYR A 66 3.40 2.82 -14.83
N ASP A 67 4.21 2.86 -15.90
CA ASP A 67 5.06 1.75 -16.33
C ASP A 67 6.38 1.70 -15.53
N ILE A 68 6.27 1.81 -14.20
CA ILE A 68 7.41 1.75 -13.28
C ILE A 68 7.94 0.32 -13.13
N GLY A 69 9.21 0.18 -12.77
CA GLY A 69 9.86 -1.12 -12.56
C GLY A 69 9.49 -1.76 -11.22
N SER A 70 9.37 -0.95 -10.16
CA SER A 70 8.98 -1.45 -8.83
C SER A 70 8.27 -0.41 -7.96
N ALA A 71 7.38 -0.90 -7.09
CA ALA A 71 6.73 -0.12 -6.04
C ALA A 71 6.82 -0.83 -4.70
N THR A 72 7.42 -0.17 -3.70
CA THR A 72 7.52 -0.68 -2.33
C THR A 72 6.69 0.20 -1.41
N GLY A 73 5.64 -0.35 -0.80
CA GLY A 73 4.89 0.31 0.27
C GLY A 73 5.39 -0.15 1.64
N VAL A 74 5.75 0.79 2.52
CA VAL A 74 6.13 0.48 3.90
C VAL A 74 5.15 1.11 4.88
N ASP A 75 4.77 0.36 5.91
CA ASP A 75 3.93 0.85 7.02
C ASP A 75 4.29 0.11 8.31
N VAL A 76 4.13 0.77 9.44
CA VAL A 76 4.43 0.22 10.77
C VAL A 76 3.38 -0.77 11.24
N ASP A 77 2.17 -0.72 10.68
CA ASP A 77 1.02 -1.54 11.08
C ASP A 77 0.92 -2.85 10.27
N PRO A 78 1.10 -4.03 10.88
CA PRO A 78 0.97 -5.30 10.16
C PRO A 78 -0.44 -5.51 9.58
N HIS A 79 -1.49 -4.98 10.20
CA HIS A 79 -2.86 -5.12 9.70
C HIS A 79 -3.11 -4.26 8.46
N LEU A 80 -2.52 -3.06 8.41
CA LEU A 80 -2.59 -2.22 7.22
C LEU A 80 -1.78 -2.82 6.07
N ILE A 81 -0.62 -3.40 6.36
CA ILE A 81 0.17 -4.15 5.37
C ILE A 81 -0.62 -5.35 4.82
N LYS A 82 -1.29 -6.13 5.68
CA LYS A 82 -2.17 -7.22 5.22
C LYS A 82 -3.27 -6.68 4.29
N LYS A 83 -3.92 -5.58 4.67
CA LYS A 83 -4.92 -4.91 3.82
C LYS A 83 -4.34 -4.39 2.51
N ALA A 84 -3.12 -3.86 2.51
CA ALA A 84 -2.45 -3.37 1.31
C ALA A 84 -2.14 -4.51 0.34
N LYS A 85 -1.64 -5.65 0.84
CA LYS A 85 -1.46 -6.88 0.05
C LYS A 85 -2.80 -7.32 -0.56
N SER A 86 -3.86 -7.49 0.25
CA SER A 86 -5.19 -7.86 -0.26
C SER A 86 -5.76 -6.86 -1.26
N HIS A 87 -5.55 -5.56 -1.03
CA HIS A 87 -5.99 -4.51 -1.95
C HIS A 87 -5.27 -4.61 -3.29
N PHE A 88 -3.95 -4.80 -3.29
CA PHE A 88 -3.17 -5.01 -4.51
C PHE A 88 -3.61 -6.27 -5.27
N THR A 89 -3.78 -7.41 -4.58
CA THR A 89 -4.27 -8.65 -5.22
C THR A 89 -5.61 -8.42 -5.89
N LEU A 90 -6.55 -7.77 -5.20
CA LEU A 90 -7.88 -7.48 -5.72
C LEU A 90 -7.83 -6.58 -6.95
N GLN A 91 -7.06 -5.48 -6.91
CA GLN A 91 -6.98 -4.59 -8.09
C GLN A 91 -6.26 -5.26 -9.25
N SER A 92 -5.20 -6.02 -8.99
CA SER A 92 -4.45 -6.75 -10.01
C SER A 92 -5.31 -7.82 -10.69
N SER A 93 -6.19 -8.48 -9.95
CA SER A 93 -7.18 -9.44 -10.48
C SER A 93 -8.21 -8.81 -11.41
N ARG A 94 -8.25 -7.47 -11.47
CA ARG A 94 -9.19 -6.71 -12.29
C ARG A 94 -8.53 -6.03 -13.48
N ILE A 95 -7.24 -6.24 -13.70
CA ILE A 95 -6.51 -5.67 -14.85
C ILE A 95 -6.66 -6.61 -16.04
N ARG A 96 -6.77 -6.03 -17.24
CA ARG A 96 -6.78 -6.83 -18.47
C ARG A 96 -5.48 -7.64 -18.56
N PRO A 97 -5.54 -8.96 -18.82
CA PRO A 97 -4.34 -9.76 -19.04
C PRO A 97 -3.50 -9.19 -20.18
N ALA A 98 -2.17 -9.24 -20.02
CA ALA A 98 -1.23 -8.84 -21.06
C ALA A 98 -1.41 -9.77 -22.27
N THR A 99 -2.10 -9.28 -23.31
CA THR A 99 -2.36 -9.99 -24.57
C THR A 99 -2.28 -8.99 -25.72
N ASP A 100 -1.20 -9.06 -26.50
CA ASP A 100 -0.80 -8.17 -27.61
C ASP A 100 -0.80 -6.65 -27.30
N ASP A 101 -0.38 -5.85 -28.29
CA ASP A 101 -0.05 -4.40 -28.34
C ASP A 101 -1.12 -3.40 -27.83
N ARG A 102 -2.10 -3.85 -27.05
CA ARG A 102 -3.20 -3.02 -26.55
C ARG A 102 -2.81 -2.36 -25.22
N PRO A 103 -3.26 -1.12 -24.95
CA PRO A 103 -2.92 -0.39 -23.72
C PRO A 103 -3.49 -1.09 -22.48
N ARG A 104 -2.78 -1.00 -21.34
CA ARG A 104 -3.25 -1.54 -20.05
C ARG A 104 -4.61 -0.96 -19.70
N GLU A 105 -5.54 -1.82 -19.30
CA GLU A 105 -6.90 -1.41 -18.92
C GLU A 105 -7.18 -1.82 -17.47
N LEU A 106 -7.39 -0.83 -16.62
CA LEU A 106 -7.71 -1.01 -15.20
C LEU A 106 -9.22 -1.25 -15.05
N ASN A 107 -9.61 -2.15 -14.13
CA ASN A 107 -11.01 -2.54 -13.91
C ASN A 107 -11.66 -3.28 -15.09
N TYR A 108 -10.86 -3.92 -15.94
CA TYR A 108 -11.32 -4.77 -17.05
C TYR A 108 -12.27 -5.87 -16.58
N TYR A 109 -11.91 -6.59 -15.50
CA TYR A 109 -12.82 -7.54 -14.87
C TYR A 109 -13.66 -6.85 -13.79
N PRO A 110 -15.00 -7.04 -13.80
CA PRO A 110 -15.86 -6.53 -12.75
C PRO A 110 -15.56 -7.24 -11.42
N ILE A 111 -15.90 -6.59 -10.31
CA ILE A 111 -15.71 -7.17 -8.96
C ILE A 111 -16.44 -8.52 -8.82
N ALA A 112 -17.60 -8.67 -9.46
CA ALA A 112 -18.34 -9.95 -9.47
C ALA A 112 -17.53 -11.09 -10.09
N ALA A 113 -16.78 -10.85 -11.17
CA ALA A 113 -15.94 -11.87 -11.77
C ALA A 113 -14.82 -12.34 -10.83
N VAL A 114 -14.27 -11.44 -10.02
CA VAL A 114 -13.27 -11.81 -9.00
C VAL A 114 -13.91 -12.59 -7.85
N ALA A 115 -15.15 -12.26 -7.47
CA ALA A 115 -15.88 -13.01 -6.45
C ALA A 115 -16.19 -14.45 -6.91
N ASP A 116 -16.53 -14.63 -8.18
CA ASP A 116 -16.90 -15.94 -8.75
C ASP A 116 -15.68 -16.80 -9.11
N LEU A 117 -14.61 -16.20 -9.65
CA LEU A 117 -13.43 -16.91 -10.16
C LEU A 117 -12.25 -16.92 -9.18
N GLY A 118 -12.34 -16.17 -8.09
CA GLY A 118 -11.28 -16.00 -7.11
C GLY A 118 -10.24 -14.94 -7.49
N LEU A 119 -9.31 -14.70 -6.56
CA LEU A 119 -8.19 -13.78 -6.74
C LEU A 119 -7.09 -14.44 -7.57
N LEU A 120 -6.31 -13.62 -8.29
CA LEU A 120 -5.00 -14.00 -8.83
C LEU A 120 -3.98 -14.15 -7.69
N GLU A 121 -4.25 -15.01 -6.72
CA GLU A 121 -3.42 -15.16 -5.52
C GLU A 121 -2.13 -15.94 -5.83
N ARG A 122 -2.15 -16.80 -6.87
CA ARG A 122 -1.09 -17.76 -7.15
C ARG A 122 0.16 -17.23 -7.86
N PHE A 123 0.17 -15.98 -8.33
CA PHE A 123 1.27 -15.46 -9.16
C PHE A 123 1.98 -14.22 -8.59
N LEU A 124 1.40 -13.54 -7.59
CA LEU A 124 1.88 -12.22 -7.16
C LEU A 124 2.79 -12.23 -5.93
N PHE A 125 2.70 -13.23 -5.05
CA PHE A 125 3.39 -13.19 -3.75
C PHE A 125 4.32 -14.37 -3.44
N GLY A 126 4.41 -15.38 -4.31
CA GLY A 126 5.13 -16.61 -3.99
C GLY A 126 4.44 -17.38 -2.86
N ASP A 127 4.67 -18.70 -2.80
CA ASP A 127 4.13 -19.53 -1.73
C ASP A 127 4.83 -19.15 -0.41
N GLU A 128 4.23 -18.29 0.42
CA GLU A 128 4.51 -18.29 1.85
C GLU A 128 3.72 -19.48 2.42
N GLU A 129 4.42 -20.56 2.76
CA GLU A 129 3.83 -21.71 3.46
C GLU A 129 3.05 -21.21 4.67
N GLU A 130 1.75 -21.54 4.72
CA GLU A 130 0.96 -21.34 5.94
C GLU A 130 1.61 -22.14 7.07
N GLU A 131 2.22 -21.44 8.03
CA GLU A 131 2.59 -22.07 9.30
C GLU A 131 1.30 -22.47 10.04
N SER A 132 0.96 -23.74 9.90
CA SER A 132 -0.19 -24.35 10.53
C SER A 132 0.06 -24.60 12.02
N SER A 133 -0.87 -24.10 12.82
CA SER A 133 -1.36 -24.61 14.11
C SER A 133 -0.43 -24.62 15.33
N ASP A 134 -0.84 -23.87 16.35
CA ASP A 134 -0.96 -24.44 17.70
C ASP A 134 -2.44 -24.43 18.12
N LYS A 135 -2.93 -25.61 18.50
CA LYS A 135 -4.21 -25.87 19.16
C LYS A 135 -3.98 -26.09 20.66
N HIS A 136 -5.09 -25.97 21.42
CA HIS A 136 -5.28 -26.02 22.88
C HIS A 136 -5.24 -24.62 23.50
N GLU A 137 -6.29 -24.15 24.19
CA GLU A 137 -7.01 -24.85 25.27
C GLU A 137 -8.53 -24.91 25.08
N GLU A 138 -9.08 -26.09 25.30
CA GLU A 138 -10.47 -26.29 25.73
C GLU A 138 -10.59 -25.92 27.20
N SER A 139 -11.64 -25.18 27.55
CA SER A 139 -12.25 -25.29 28.88
C SER A 139 -13.75 -25.49 28.68
N SER A 140 -14.19 -26.65 29.15
CA SER A 140 -15.56 -27.09 29.38
C SER A 140 -16.45 -26.01 29.99
N ASP A 141 -17.70 -25.96 29.57
CA ASP A 141 -18.83 -26.04 30.50
C ASP A 141 -20.05 -26.61 29.76
N ASP A 142 -20.60 -27.65 30.35
CA ASP A 142 -21.80 -28.39 29.96
C ASP A 142 -23.04 -27.50 30.05
N ASP A 143 -24.03 -27.74 29.18
CA ASP A 143 -25.41 -27.98 29.65
C ASP A 143 -26.28 -28.54 28.51
N GLU A 144 -26.97 -29.60 28.87
CA GLU A 144 -27.88 -30.44 28.10
C GLU A 144 -29.15 -29.68 27.65
N ASP A 145 -29.72 -30.02 26.49
CA ASP A 145 -31.12 -30.49 26.43
C ASP A 145 -31.46 -31.10 25.05
N SER A 146 -32.28 -32.14 25.12
CA SER A 146 -33.10 -32.88 24.13
C SER A 146 -33.26 -32.27 22.73
N GLY A 147 -33.25 -33.03 21.63
CA GLY A 147 -33.74 -34.38 21.42
C GLY A 147 -34.81 -34.29 20.33
N ASP A 148 -34.53 -34.82 19.13
CA ASP A 148 -35.55 -35.52 18.34
C ASP A 148 -34.90 -36.30 17.20
N GLU A 149 -35.28 -37.57 17.16
CA GLU A 149 -34.90 -38.57 16.17
C GLU A 149 -35.74 -38.37 14.89
N HIS A 150 -35.14 -38.56 13.72
CA HIS A 150 -35.83 -39.22 12.61
C HIS A 150 -34.81 -39.82 11.63
N GLU A 151 -34.74 -41.15 11.67
CA GLU A 151 -34.30 -42.01 10.57
C GLU A 151 -35.25 -41.85 9.37
N ASP A 152 -34.74 -41.90 8.14
CA ASP A 152 -35.03 -43.02 7.22
C ASP A 152 -34.31 -42.86 5.85
N SER A 153 -33.94 -44.03 5.32
CA SER A 153 -33.68 -44.47 3.94
C SER A 153 -33.10 -43.48 2.92
N GLY A 154 -31.96 -43.75 2.28
CA GLY A 154 -31.59 -45.00 1.64
C GLY A 154 -32.09 -45.01 0.20
N ASP A 155 -31.27 -44.57 -0.77
CA ASP A 155 -31.32 -45.18 -2.09
C ASP A 155 -29.98 -45.12 -2.83
N LYS A 156 -29.62 -46.26 -3.40
CA LYS A 156 -28.44 -46.53 -4.20
C LYS A 156 -28.87 -46.52 -5.65
N HIS A 157 -28.20 -45.75 -6.49
CA HIS A 157 -28.23 -46.01 -7.93
C HIS A 157 -26.84 -45.88 -8.54
N GLU A 158 -26.21 -47.05 -8.70
CA GLU A 158 -25.25 -47.31 -9.76
C GLU A 158 -26.04 -47.46 -11.09
N HIS A 159 -25.58 -46.80 -12.16
CA HIS A 159 -25.60 -47.43 -13.48
C HIS A 159 -24.61 -46.81 -14.46
N SER A 160 -23.72 -47.69 -14.93
CA SER A 160 -23.07 -47.80 -16.25
C SER A 160 -22.63 -46.57 -17.03
N HIS A 161 -21.32 -46.56 -17.28
CA HIS A 161 -20.67 -46.39 -18.58
C HIS A 161 -21.59 -46.38 -19.81
N ASP A 162 -21.50 -45.30 -20.59
CA ASP A 162 -21.55 -45.39 -22.05
C ASP A 162 -20.39 -44.56 -22.63
N GLU A 163 -19.61 -45.22 -23.48
CA GLU A 163 -18.45 -44.69 -24.16
C GLU A 163 -18.88 -44.11 -25.51
N THR A 164 -18.74 -42.80 -25.69
CA THR A 164 -18.62 -42.22 -27.05
C THR A 164 -17.26 -41.58 -27.20
N LYS A 165 -16.41 -42.30 -27.94
CA LYS A 165 -15.16 -41.83 -28.54
C LYS A 165 -15.48 -40.77 -29.59
N ASP A 166 -15.08 -39.54 -29.33
CA ASP A 166 -14.74 -38.59 -30.39
C ASP A 166 -13.24 -38.29 -30.32
N SER A 167 -12.55 -38.81 -31.32
CA SER A 167 -11.30 -38.29 -31.85
C SER A 167 -11.47 -36.81 -32.22
N ASP A 168 -10.57 -35.93 -31.81
CA ASP A 168 -9.55 -35.38 -32.71
C ASP A 168 -8.67 -34.34 -32.00
N ASP A 169 -7.45 -34.24 -32.52
CA ASP A 169 -6.51 -33.13 -32.43
C ASP A 169 -5.93 -32.71 -31.07
N GLY A 170 -4.69 -33.14 -30.89
CA GLY A 170 -3.74 -32.64 -29.90
C GLY A 170 -3.48 -31.14 -30.05
N ALA A 171 -4.31 -30.34 -29.39
CA ALA A 171 -3.95 -29.00 -28.98
C ALA A 171 -2.96 -29.13 -27.81
N SER A 172 -1.66 -29.12 -28.13
CA SER A 172 -0.60 -28.82 -27.18
C SER A 172 -1.03 -27.64 -26.32
N SER A 173 -1.40 -27.90 -25.06
CA SER A 173 -1.63 -26.91 -24.01
C SER A 173 -0.36 -26.11 -23.81
N LYS A 174 -0.14 -25.13 -24.70
CA LYS A 174 0.86 -24.10 -24.52
C LYS A 174 0.29 -23.22 -23.42
N ASN A 175 0.65 -23.53 -22.17
CA ASN A 175 0.49 -22.58 -21.07
C ASN A 175 0.93 -21.22 -21.60
N PRO A 176 0.08 -20.17 -21.53
CA PRO A 176 0.47 -18.86 -21.98
C PRO A 176 1.76 -18.50 -21.24
N LYS A 177 2.83 -18.30 -22.01
CA LYS A 177 4.08 -17.74 -21.48
C LYS A 177 3.75 -16.33 -21.03
N TRP A 178 3.45 -16.16 -19.75
CA TRP A 178 3.45 -14.87 -19.07
C TRP A 178 4.89 -14.36 -19.09
N THR A 179 5.28 -13.66 -20.15
CA THR A 179 6.60 -13.06 -20.27
C THR A 179 6.68 -11.83 -19.36
N SER A 180 7.34 -12.01 -18.22
CA SER A 180 8.40 -11.14 -17.63
C SER A 180 8.31 -9.60 -17.66
N ASP A 181 7.16 -8.97 -17.87
CA ASP A 181 6.95 -7.54 -17.58
C ASP A 181 6.38 -7.35 -16.16
N LEU A 182 6.83 -8.20 -15.23
CA LEU A 182 6.33 -8.19 -13.85
C LEU A 182 7.00 -7.06 -13.09
N GLN A 183 6.36 -5.89 -13.15
CA GLN A 183 6.47 -4.86 -12.14
C GLN A 183 6.49 -5.51 -10.75
N THR A 184 7.54 -5.24 -9.98
CA THR A 184 7.68 -5.82 -8.64
C THR A 184 6.99 -4.92 -7.63
N VAL A 185 5.90 -5.39 -7.03
CA VAL A 185 5.16 -4.66 -5.99
C VAL A 185 5.28 -5.40 -4.66
N GLN A 186 5.71 -4.70 -3.62
CA GLN A 186 5.88 -5.28 -2.29
C GLN A 186 5.29 -4.37 -1.21
N PHE A 187 4.79 -5.00 -0.14
CA PHE A 187 4.31 -4.31 1.06
C PHE A 187 5.00 -4.89 2.28
N ILE A 188 5.77 -4.05 2.99
CA ILE A 188 6.66 -4.46 4.06
C ILE A 188 6.26 -3.76 5.36
N ARG A 189 6.14 -4.54 6.44
CA ARG A 189 5.92 -4.00 7.78
C ARG A 189 7.23 -3.48 8.35
N GLU A 190 7.37 -2.16 8.42
CA GLU A 190 8.62 -1.54 8.85
C GLU A 190 8.41 -0.13 9.42
N ASP A 191 9.16 0.22 10.47
CA ASP A 191 9.40 1.63 10.83
C ASP A 191 10.58 2.14 10.00
N TRP A 192 10.30 2.48 8.75
CA TRP A 192 11.36 2.81 7.79
C TRP A 192 12.17 4.04 8.19
N ALA A 193 11.65 4.95 9.02
CA ALA A 193 12.41 6.12 9.46
C ALA A 193 13.70 5.76 10.22
N ILE A 194 13.70 4.65 10.96
CA ILE A 194 14.84 4.20 11.79
C ILE A 194 15.39 2.83 11.39
N SER A 195 14.66 2.07 10.59
CA SER A 195 15.06 0.73 10.19
C SER A 195 16.28 0.75 9.26
N LYS A 196 17.05 -0.34 9.29
CA LYS A 196 18.23 -0.59 8.48
C LYS A 196 18.06 -1.81 7.57
N ASN A 197 16.81 -2.16 7.26
CA ASN A 197 16.49 -3.28 6.37
C ASN A 197 17.19 -3.08 5.00
N PRO A 198 18.09 -4.00 4.59
CA PRO A 198 18.76 -3.91 3.30
C PRO A 198 17.79 -3.93 2.11
N GLU A 199 16.67 -4.64 2.22
CA GLU A 199 15.68 -4.78 1.14
C GLU A 199 14.98 -3.46 0.79
N THR A 200 14.91 -2.53 1.75
CA THR A 200 14.25 -1.24 1.58
C THR A 200 15.24 -0.07 1.56
N SER A 201 16.53 -0.35 1.43
CA SER A 201 17.61 0.66 1.47
C SER A 201 17.77 1.48 0.18
N GLY A 202 17.13 1.07 -0.92
CA GLY A 202 17.21 1.74 -2.22
C GLY A 202 18.36 1.22 -3.10
N PRO A 203 18.75 1.99 -4.15
CA PRO A 203 18.32 3.35 -4.43
C PRO A 203 16.98 3.41 -5.18
N TYR A 204 16.17 4.43 -4.88
CA TYR A 204 14.88 4.73 -5.52
C TYR A 204 14.98 5.92 -6.46
N ASP A 205 14.11 5.95 -7.48
CA ASP A 205 13.94 7.13 -8.34
C ASP A 205 12.96 8.13 -7.71
N VAL A 206 11.95 7.63 -6.99
CA VAL A 206 10.97 8.46 -6.28
C VAL A 206 10.73 7.90 -4.87
N ILE A 207 10.74 8.78 -3.87
CA ILE A 207 10.27 8.48 -2.51
C ILE A 207 9.08 9.37 -2.21
N LEU A 208 7.96 8.75 -1.82
CA LEU A 208 6.74 9.42 -1.38
C LEU A 208 6.66 9.38 0.15
N ALA A 209 6.41 10.54 0.76
CA ALA A 209 6.10 10.68 2.18
C ALA A 209 4.82 11.50 2.33
N LEU A 210 3.69 10.86 2.01
CA LEU A 210 2.40 11.54 1.93
C LEU A 210 1.66 11.47 3.26
N SER A 211 1.57 12.61 3.98
CA SER A 211 0.85 12.73 5.25
C SER A 211 1.35 11.79 6.38
N VAL A 212 2.61 11.33 6.29
CA VAL A 212 3.24 10.46 7.29
C VAL A 212 4.18 11.24 8.22
N VAL A 213 4.75 12.35 7.75
CA VAL A 213 5.89 13.02 8.40
C VAL A 213 5.57 13.53 9.81
N LYS A 214 4.33 13.98 10.07
CA LYS A 214 3.90 14.32 11.44
C LYS A 214 4.10 13.16 12.42
N TRP A 215 3.75 11.96 12.01
CA TRP A 215 3.83 10.78 12.89
C TRP A 215 5.27 10.34 13.10
N ILE A 216 6.11 10.45 12.08
CA ILE A 216 7.56 10.23 12.20
C ILE A 216 8.14 11.24 13.20
N HIS A 217 7.78 12.52 13.05
CA HIS A 217 8.27 13.60 13.90
C HIS A 217 7.82 13.45 15.36
N LEU A 218 6.54 13.14 15.61
CA LEU A 218 6.03 12.88 16.96
C LEU A 218 6.64 11.63 17.60
N LYS A 219 6.91 10.58 16.81
CA LYS A 219 7.45 9.31 17.33
C LYS A 219 8.94 9.38 17.64
N HIS A 220 9.71 10.05 16.78
CA HIS A 220 11.17 10.02 16.82
C HIS A 220 11.80 11.38 17.12
N LEU A 221 11.00 12.38 17.47
CA LEU A 221 11.40 13.76 17.79
C LEU A 221 12.14 14.45 16.63
N ASP A 222 12.69 15.64 16.89
CA ASP A 222 13.47 16.43 15.93
C ASP A 222 14.61 15.59 15.30
N ALA A 223 15.34 14.83 16.11
CA ALA A 223 16.47 14.02 15.64
C ALA A 223 16.04 12.92 14.66
N GLY A 224 14.89 12.29 14.90
CA GLY A 224 14.35 11.29 13.99
C GLY A 224 13.81 11.87 12.69
N LEU A 225 13.26 13.09 12.73
CA LEU A 225 12.86 13.82 11.53
C LEU A 225 14.08 14.14 10.65
N GLU A 226 15.15 14.67 11.24
CA GLU A 226 16.41 14.96 10.54
C GLU A 226 17.03 13.69 9.96
N ALA A 227 17.06 12.61 10.73
CA ALA A 227 17.55 11.31 10.26
C ALA A 227 16.69 10.76 9.11
N PHE A 228 15.37 10.94 9.16
CA PHE A 228 14.47 10.53 8.08
C PHE A 228 14.73 11.31 6.78
N PHE A 229 14.93 12.63 6.85
CA PHE A 229 15.26 13.43 5.66
C PHE A 229 16.63 13.04 5.08
N CYS A 230 17.64 12.85 5.94
CA CYS A 230 18.94 12.32 5.52
C CYS A 230 18.80 10.94 4.85
N LYS A 231 17.96 10.05 5.40
CA LYS A 231 17.72 8.71 4.85
C LYS A 231 17.01 8.78 3.50
N CYS A 232 16.05 9.69 3.32
CA CYS A 232 15.41 9.90 2.02
C CYS A 232 16.46 10.32 0.96
N ALA A 233 17.33 11.26 1.29
CA ALA A 233 18.40 11.70 0.41
C ALA A 233 19.41 10.58 0.09
N SER A 234 19.82 9.78 1.07
CA SER A 234 20.77 8.68 0.83
C SER A 234 20.15 7.53 0.03
N SER A 235 18.85 7.30 0.18
CA SER A 235 18.11 6.21 -0.48
C SER A 235 17.63 6.60 -1.89
N LEU A 236 17.77 7.86 -2.32
CA LEU A 236 17.47 8.29 -3.69
C LEU A 236 18.68 8.11 -4.62
N LYS A 237 18.43 7.77 -5.89
CA LYS A 237 19.42 7.94 -6.97
C LYS A 237 19.74 9.43 -7.15
N GLU A 238 20.93 9.73 -7.67
CA GLU A 238 21.26 11.10 -8.07
C GLU A 238 20.23 11.62 -9.08
N GLY A 239 19.71 12.81 -8.84
CA GLY A 239 18.62 13.38 -9.63
C GLY A 239 17.22 12.80 -9.38
N GLY A 240 17.07 11.85 -8.45
CA GLY A 240 15.77 11.30 -8.02
C GLY A 240 14.96 12.27 -7.16
N TYR A 241 13.68 11.97 -6.93
CA TYR A 241 12.71 12.88 -6.34
C TYR A 241 12.19 12.43 -4.97
N PHE A 242 12.17 13.35 -4.02
CA PHE A 242 11.45 13.21 -2.76
C PHE A 242 10.17 14.04 -2.79
N VAL A 243 9.02 13.40 -2.62
CA VAL A 243 7.70 14.05 -2.58
C VAL A 243 7.18 14.02 -1.16
N ILE A 244 6.84 15.19 -0.62
CA ILE A 244 6.40 15.34 0.77
C ILE A 244 5.08 16.10 0.85
N GLU A 245 4.08 15.49 1.51
CA GLU A 245 2.83 16.15 1.88
C GLU A 245 2.87 16.44 3.38
N VAL A 246 3.06 17.70 3.74
CA VAL A 246 3.33 18.11 5.11
C VAL A 246 2.04 18.57 5.81
N GLN A 247 1.78 18.04 7.00
CA GLN A 247 0.70 18.53 7.85
C GLN A 247 1.13 19.74 8.68
N SER A 248 0.23 20.71 8.86
CA SER A 248 0.50 21.93 9.62
C SER A 248 0.72 21.68 11.11
N TRP A 249 1.35 22.61 11.81
CA TRP A 249 1.52 22.55 13.27
C TRP A 249 0.19 22.44 14.02
N SER A 250 -0.87 23.09 13.54
CA SER A 250 -2.24 22.92 14.09
C SER A 250 -2.70 21.46 14.07
N SER A 251 -2.30 20.69 13.04
CA SER A 251 -2.55 19.25 12.95
C SER A 251 -1.78 18.42 13.98
N TYR A 252 -0.65 18.92 14.50
CA TYR A 252 0.07 18.29 15.60
C TYR A 252 -0.69 18.48 16.92
N LEU A 253 -1.10 19.73 17.20
CA LEU A 253 -1.86 20.07 18.40
C LEU A 253 -3.18 19.29 18.49
N THR A 254 -3.89 19.17 17.37
CA THR A 254 -5.18 18.45 17.30
C THR A 254 -5.04 16.93 17.22
N ALA A 255 -3.86 16.40 16.88
CA ALA A 255 -3.64 14.95 16.88
C ALA A 255 -3.63 14.39 18.30
N ILE A 256 -3.20 15.20 19.27
CA ILE A 256 -3.01 14.80 20.66
C ILE A 256 -4.27 15.17 21.44
N THR A 257 -5.19 14.20 21.52
CA THR A 257 -6.43 14.34 22.28
C THR A 257 -6.49 13.31 23.40
N PRO A 258 -6.98 13.68 24.60
CA PRO A 258 -7.21 12.74 25.69
C PRO A 258 -7.99 11.52 25.22
N GLY A 259 -7.42 10.32 25.40
CA GLY A 259 -8.04 9.04 25.05
C GLY A 259 -7.67 8.45 23.68
N LYS A 260 -7.01 9.18 22.77
CA LYS A 260 -6.53 8.62 21.48
C LYS A 260 -5.03 8.43 21.42
N THR A 261 -4.26 9.47 21.73
CA THR A 261 -2.79 9.43 21.68
C THR A 261 -2.16 10.29 22.78
N PRO A 262 -2.50 10.06 24.07
CA PRO A 262 -1.93 10.82 25.17
C PRO A 262 -0.41 10.64 25.29
N HIS A 263 0.13 9.52 24.80
CA HIS A 263 1.56 9.20 24.83
C HIS A 263 2.45 10.10 23.95
N PHE A 264 1.87 10.97 23.12
CA PHE A 264 2.64 11.95 22.34
C PHE A 264 2.67 13.35 22.99
N GLU A 265 2.02 13.57 24.14
CA GLU A 265 2.02 14.87 24.83
C GLU A 265 3.45 15.34 25.15
N ASP A 266 4.24 14.49 25.79
CA ASP A 266 5.64 14.79 26.12
C ASP A 266 6.50 15.00 24.88
N ALA A 267 6.24 14.25 23.80
CA ALA A 267 6.96 14.38 22.55
C ALA A 267 6.69 15.75 21.90
N LEU A 268 5.42 16.17 21.84
CA LEU A 268 5.01 17.47 21.28
C LEU A 268 5.70 18.64 21.98
N LEU A 269 5.82 18.58 23.31
CA LEU A 269 6.48 19.61 24.11
C LEU A 269 7.98 19.72 23.83
N GLN A 270 8.61 18.62 23.39
CA GLN A 270 10.03 18.57 23.07
C GLN A 270 10.36 19.05 21.66
N LEU A 271 9.41 18.98 20.72
CA LEU A 271 9.65 19.35 19.32
C LEU A 271 10.03 20.82 19.22
N LYS A 272 11.13 21.13 18.53
CA LYS A 272 11.52 22.50 18.20
C LYS A 272 11.28 22.80 16.73
N HIS A 273 11.45 21.82 15.86
CA HIS A 273 11.23 22.01 14.44
C HIS A 273 9.76 22.20 14.13
N ARG A 274 9.46 23.08 13.17
CA ARG A 274 8.08 23.31 12.73
C ARG A 274 7.95 23.07 11.23
N PRO A 275 6.86 22.42 10.79
CA PRO A 275 6.55 22.25 9.38
C PRO A 275 6.67 23.51 8.52
N GLU A 276 6.23 24.64 9.06
CA GLU A 276 6.13 25.91 8.36
C GLU A 276 7.44 26.71 8.34
N THR A 277 8.36 26.46 9.28
CA THR A 277 9.58 27.29 9.43
C THR A 277 10.88 26.51 9.30
N SER A 278 10.92 25.22 9.64
CA SER A 278 12.17 24.45 9.74
C SER A 278 12.34 23.45 8.61
N PHE A 279 11.25 22.84 8.10
CA PHE A 279 11.36 21.64 7.25
C PHE A 279 12.07 21.91 5.92
N THR A 280 11.84 23.07 5.29
CA THR A 280 12.52 23.43 4.03
C THR A 280 14.03 23.47 4.23
N GLU A 281 14.50 24.15 5.28
CA GLU A 281 15.94 24.26 5.58
C GLU A 281 16.55 22.89 5.90
N LEU A 282 15.86 22.05 6.69
CA LEU A 282 16.35 20.70 7.01
C LEU A 282 16.46 19.80 5.76
N LEU A 283 15.54 19.93 4.81
CA LEU A 283 15.60 19.20 3.54
C LEU A 283 16.76 19.68 2.67
N GLU A 284 16.98 20.98 2.59
CA GLU A 284 18.12 21.57 1.87
C GLU A 284 19.46 21.14 2.48
N GLN A 285 19.58 21.13 3.81
CA GLN A 285 20.74 20.61 4.54
C GLN A 285 20.98 19.11 4.26
N SER A 286 19.93 18.37 3.93
CA SER A 286 19.99 16.96 3.52
C SER A 286 20.32 16.77 2.04
N ARG A 287 20.73 17.83 1.31
CA ARG A 287 20.99 17.83 -0.14
C ARG A 287 19.75 17.53 -1.01
N LEU A 288 18.56 17.83 -0.51
CA LEU A 288 17.32 17.78 -1.27
C LEU A 288 16.97 19.21 -1.70
N ILE A 289 17.13 19.49 -3.00
CA ILE A 289 16.88 20.80 -3.59
C ILE A 289 15.40 20.92 -3.91
N HIS A 290 14.75 21.99 -3.45
CA HIS A 290 13.36 22.28 -3.79
C HIS A 290 13.16 22.43 -5.31
N VAL A 291 12.14 21.76 -5.85
CA VAL A 291 11.79 21.80 -7.28
C VAL A 291 10.48 22.53 -7.49
N ALA A 292 9.45 22.11 -6.76
CA ALA A 292 8.09 22.60 -6.97
C ALA A 292 7.27 22.44 -5.69
N THR A 293 6.23 23.27 -5.56
CA THR A 293 5.23 23.18 -4.52
C THR A 293 3.87 23.48 -5.12
N SER A 294 2.84 22.77 -4.65
CA SER A 294 1.45 23.11 -4.93
C SER A 294 0.62 23.13 -3.65
N GLU A 295 -0.31 24.08 -3.62
CA GLU A 295 -1.31 24.30 -2.57
C GLU A 295 -2.74 24.06 -3.10
N GLU A 296 -2.90 23.44 -4.27
CA GLU A 296 -4.21 23.15 -4.87
C GLU A 296 -5.04 22.12 -4.08
N LEU A 297 -4.38 21.29 -3.28
CA LEU A 297 -5.01 20.36 -2.35
C LEU A 297 -4.99 20.94 -0.93
N PRO A 298 -5.90 20.51 -0.03
CA PRO A 298 -5.98 21.04 1.33
C PRO A 298 -4.68 20.98 2.12
N ARG A 299 -3.79 20.04 1.77
CA ARG A 299 -2.42 19.97 2.29
C ARG A 299 -1.45 20.22 1.17
N ARG A 300 -0.48 21.09 1.48
CA ARG A 300 0.62 21.44 0.58
C ARG A 300 1.46 20.21 0.26
N ILE A 301 1.74 20.02 -1.03
CA ILE A 301 2.68 19.03 -1.54
C ILE A 301 3.89 19.75 -2.10
N SER A 302 5.07 19.34 -1.68
CA SER A 302 6.34 19.83 -2.20
C SER A 302 7.14 18.68 -2.80
N VAL A 303 7.87 18.97 -3.87
CA VAL A 303 8.77 18.05 -4.54
C VAL A 303 10.19 18.59 -4.44
N TYR A 304 11.10 17.74 -4.00
CA TYR A 304 12.52 18.00 -3.91
C TYR A 304 13.27 17.01 -4.79
N ARG A 305 14.44 17.39 -5.28
CA ARG A 305 15.32 16.56 -6.09
C ARG A 305 16.66 16.40 -5.40
N LYS A 306 17.18 15.18 -5.39
CA LYS A 306 18.54 14.93 -4.91
C LYS A 306 19.56 15.59 -5.84
N ALA A 307 20.44 16.40 -5.24
CA ALA A 307 21.49 17.16 -5.90
C ALA A 307 22.64 16.29 -6.41
#